data_AF-A0A0F9KBT6-F1
#
_entry.id   AF-A0A0F9KBT6-F1
#
_cell.length_a   1.000
_cell.length_b   1.000
_cell.length_c   1.000
_cell.angle_alpha   90.00
_cell.angle_beta   90.00
_cell.angle_gamma   90.00
#
_symmetry.space_group_name_H-M   'P 1'
#
loop_
_entity.id
_entity.type
_entity.pdbx_description
1 polymer ?
#
loop_
_entity_poly.entity_id
_entity_poly.type
_entity_poly.pdbx_seq_one_letter_code
_entity_poly.pdbx_strand_id
1 'polypeptide(L)'
;KEVNDPPQGGQDELIAFLQTTLQPEIARRYSITKDRQSLYGHSFGGMFALYAMYTKPELFHHYIVSSPSLWWAHRYLIPHEQRFVEQVKKGNISLVDKSLYLLVAEGDDVQERQDIELLADRMKALSAYGLRSAYYLQEDEDHMSLPVTISHRVLRQAFNPRLR
;
A
#
# COMPACT_ATOMS: atom_id res chain seq x y z
N LYS A 1 15.89 21.92 12.46
CA LYS A 1 15.20 21.09 11.45
C LYS A 1 16.25 20.71 10.43
N GLU A 2 16.60 19.43 10.31
CA GLU A 2 17.46 19.00 9.20
C GLU A 2 16.76 19.37 7.89
N VAL A 3 17.46 20.14 7.06
CA VAL A 3 17.03 20.46 5.71
C VAL A 3 17.59 19.34 4.84
N ASN A 4 16.78 18.31 4.59
CA ASN A 4 17.10 17.33 3.56
C ASN A 4 16.73 17.94 2.21
N ASP A 5 17.62 17.85 1.22
CA ASP A 5 17.38 18.30 -0.16
C ASP A 5 17.51 17.10 -1.13
N PRO A 6 16.42 16.65 -1.76
CA PRO A 6 15.05 17.15 -1.61
C PRO A 6 14.46 16.83 -0.22
N PRO A 7 13.45 17.59 0.26
CA PRO A 7 12.79 17.34 1.53
C PRO A 7 12.21 15.92 1.60
N GLN A 8 12.51 15.22 2.69
CA GLN A 8 12.04 13.86 2.98
C GLN A 8 11.31 13.84 4.33
N GLY A 9 10.44 12.85 4.55
CA GLY A 9 9.81 12.62 5.86
C GLY A 9 8.38 13.14 6.04
N GLY A 10 7.71 13.61 4.98
CA GLY A 10 6.36 14.21 5.04
C GLY A 10 5.17 13.23 5.05
N GLN A 11 5.41 11.92 5.26
CA GLN A 11 4.37 10.89 5.18
C GLN A 11 3.28 11.04 6.26
N ASP A 12 3.65 11.48 7.47
CA ASP A 12 2.68 11.70 8.56
C ASP A 12 1.80 12.93 8.27
N GLU A 13 2.39 14.00 7.74
CA GLU A 13 1.66 15.19 7.29
C GLU A 13 0.71 14.86 6.12
N LEU A 14 1.16 14.02 5.18
CA LEU A 14 0.30 13.57 4.09
C LEU A 14 -0.86 12.72 4.60
N ILE A 15 -0.62 11.78 5.52
CA ILE A 15 -1.67 11.03 6.20
C ILE A 15 -2.66 11.96 6.89
N ALA A 16 -2.17 12.96 7.64
CA ALA A 16 -3.01 13.92 8.34
C ALA A 16 -3.86 14.72 7.36
N PHE A 17 -3.29 15.17 6.23
CA PHE A 17 -4.02 15.85 5.17
C PHE A 17 -5.11 14.95 4.57
N LEU A 18 -4.80 13.68 4.26
CA LEU A 18 -5.77 12.73 3.71
C LEU A 18 -6.95 12.54 4.68
N GLN A 19 -6.67 12.29 5.96
CA GLN A 19 -7.66 11.99 6.98
C GLN A 19 -8.52 13.20 7.35
N THR A 20 -7.90 14.37 7.53
CA THR A 20 -8.57 15.53 8.15
C THR A 20 -9.04 16.57 7.15
N THR A 21 -8.52 16.54 5.92
CA THR A 21 -8.85 17.54 4.89
C THR A 21 -9.46 16.90 3.67
N LEU A 22 -8.74 16.00 2.99
CA LEU A 22 -9.18 15.49 1.69
C LEU A 22 -10.42 14.59 1.80
N GLN A 23 -10.38 13.54 2.62
CA GLN A 23 -11.50 12.61 2.77
C GLN A 23 -12.78 13.32 3.24
N PRO A 24 -12.75 14.22 4.26
CA PRO A 24 -13.93 14.98 4.66
C PRO A 24 -14.48 15.88 3.54
N GLU A 25 -13.63 16.56 2.77
CA GLU A 25 -14.08 17.44 1.69
C GLU A 25 -14.71 16.66 0.53
N ILE A 26 -14.19 15.48 0.18
CA ILE A 26 -14.85 14.60 -0.80
C ILE A 26 -16.21 14.14 -0.24
N ALA A 27 -16.28 13.74 1.03
CA ALA A 27 -17.52 13.28 1.66
C ALA A 27 -18.59 14.37 1.77
N ARG A 28 -18.17 15.63 1.83
CA ARG A 28 -19.07 16.79 1.79
C ARG A 28 -19.67 17.01 0.40
N ARG A 29 -18.93 16.70 -0.67
CA ARG A 29 -19.35 16.93 -2.06
C ARG A 29 -20.06 15.73 -2.69
N TYR A 30 -19.74 14.52 -2.25
CA TYR A 30 -20.21 13.27 -2.86
C TYR A 30 -20.61 12.26 -1.79
N SER A 31 -21.60 11.42 -2.09
CA SER A 31 -21.93 10.26 -1.25
C SER A 31 -20.80 9.21 -1.35
N ILE A 32 -20.18 8.89 -0.22
CA ILE A 32 -19.09 7.91 -0.15
C ILE A 32 -19.51 6.70 0.69
N THR A 33 -19.22 5.50 0.18
CA THR A 33 -19.24 4.26 0.95
C THR A 33 -17.96 4.15 1.77
N LYS A 34 -18.04 4.45 3.08
CA LYS A 34 -16.86 4.58 3.97
C LYS A 34 -16.04 3.28 4.10
N ASP A 35 -16.70 2.13 3.99
CA ASP A 35 -16.10 0.80 4.04
C ASP A 35 -15.48 0.34 2.72
N ARG A 36 -15.47 1.20 1.69
CA ARG A 36 -14.94 0.88 0.35
C ARG A 36 -14.01 1.97 -0.17
N GLN A 37 -13.06 2.37 0.67
CA GLN A 37 -12.03 3.34 0.31
C GLN A 37 -10.72 2.64 -0.03
N SER A 38 -10.14 2.99 -1.18
CA SER A 38 -8.94 2.38 -1.72
C SER A 38 -7.81 3.41 -1.79
N LEU A 39 -6.59 3.00 -1.48
CA LEU A 39 -5.37 3.77 -1.69
C LEU A 39 -4.50 3.06 -2.73
N TYR A 40 -4.19 3.76 -3.81
CA TYR A 40 -3.26 3.30 -4.83
C TYR A 40 -1.94 4.09 -4.75
N GLY A 41 -0.82 3.39 -4.93
CA GLY A 41 0.49 4.00 -5.00
C GLY A 41 1.45 3.22 -5.88
N HIS A 42 2.31 3.96 -6.58
CA HIS A 42 3.41 3.43 -7.40
C HIS A 42 4.75 3.93 -6.88
N SER A 43 5.81 3.10 -6.88
CA SER A 43 7.16 3.51 -6.46
C SER A 43 7.15 4.07 -5.02
N PHE A 44 7.59 5.31 -4.81
CA PHE A 44 7.45 6.00 -3.52
C PHE A 44 6.00 6.14 -3.04
N GLY A 45 5.04 6.29 -3.95
CA GLY A 45 3.63 6.24 -3.62
C GLY A 45 3.21 4.86 -3.11
N GLY A 46 3.79 3.79 -3.65
CA GLY A 46 3.59 2.43 -3.17
C GLY A 46 4.17 2.21 -1.78
N MET A 47 5.38 2.74 -1.54
CA MET A 47 5.99 2.79 -0.21
C MET A 47 5.10 3.55 0.79
N PHE A 48 4.55 4.70 0.39
CA PHE A 48 3.60 5.47 1.20
C PHE A 48 2.30 4.70 1.47
N ALA A 49 1.76 3.98 0.48
CA ALA A 49 0.56 3.18 0.67
C ALA A 49 0.76 2.06 1.70
N LEU A 50 1.91 1.38 1.67
CA LEU A 50 2.30 0.41 2.71
C LEU A 50 2.48 1.10 4.06
N TYR A 51 3.15 2.26 4.09
CA TYR A 51 3.30 3.04 5.32
C TYR A 51 1.93 3.36 5.95
N ALA A 52 0.99 3.89 5.16
CA ALA A 52 -0.37 4.19 5.61
C ALA A 52 -1.12 2.94 6.08
N MET A 53 -0.93 1.79 5.42
CA MET A 53 -1.48 0.51 5.90
C MET A 53 -0.94 0.14 7.28
N TYR A 54 0.35 0.34 7.53
CA TYR A 54 0.99 -0.06 8.78
C TYR A 54 0.71 0.89 9.94
N THR A 55 0.62 2.19 9.68
CA THR A 55 0.52 3.22 10.74
C THR A 55 -0.90 3.73 10.97
N LYS A 56 -1.76 3.66 9.94
CA LYS A 56 -3.15 4.12 9.96
C LYS A 56 -4.08 3.17 9.17
N PRO A 57 -4.13 1.88 9.55
CA PRO A 57 -4.90 0.85 8.84
C PRO A 57 -6.39 1.16 8.74
N GLU A 58 -6.94 2.03 9.58
CA GLU A 58 -8.34 2.44 9.59
C GLU A 58 -8.72 3.38 8.43
N LEU A 59 -7.76 4.03 7.77
CA LEU A 59 -8.05 5.05 6.75
C LEU A 59 -8.52 4.47 5.41
N PHE A 60 -8.08 3.26 5.08
CA PHE A 60 -8.42 2.60 3.83
C PHE A 60 -8.69 1.12 4.05
N HIS A 61 -9.51 0.55 3.17
CA HIS A 61 -9.87 -0.85 3.18
C HIS A 61 -9.07 -1.63 2.14
N HIS A 62 -8.72 -1.00 1.02
CA HIS A 62 -8.01 -1.66 -0.08
C HIS A 62 -6.74 -0.90 -0.43
N TYR A 63 -5.61 -1.58 -0.37
CA TYR A 63 -4.30 -1.05 -0.75
C TYR A 63 -3.88 -1.70 -2.06
N ILE A 64 -3.61 -0.88 -3.07
CA ILE A 64 -3.14 -1.31 -4.38
C ILE A 64 -1.76 -0.71 -4.55
N VAL A 65 -0.74 -1.54 -4.49
CA VAL A 65 0.64 -1.13 -4.35
C VAL A 65 1.40 -1.67 -5.55
N SER A 66 2.00 -0.77 -6.33
CA SER A 66 2.79 -1.14 -7.50
C SER A 66 4.25 -0.76 -7.33
N SER A 67 5.15 -1.71 -7.57
CA SER A 67 6.62 -1.57 -7.49
C SER A 67 7.09 -0.68 -6.33
N PRO A 68 6.74 -1.00 -5.07
CA PRO A 68 7.04 -0.12 -3.94
C PRO A 68 8.54 -0.02 -3.68
N SER A 69 9.04 1.18 -3.42
CA SER A 69 10.46 1.46 -3.16
C SER A 69 10.92 0.98 -1.76
N LEU A 70 10.90 -0.33 -1.51
CA LEU A 70 11.22 -0.94 -0.21
C LEU A 70 12.66 -0.72 0.26
N TRP A 71 13.58 -0.47 -0.68
CA TRP A 71 15.01 -0.26 -0.43
C TRP A 71 15.31 1.07 0.28
N TRP A 72 14.40 2.05 0.19
CA TRP A 72 14.66 3.42 0.60
C TRP A 72 15.07 3.54 2.08
N ALA A 73 16.03 4.43 2.34
CA ALA A 73 16.60 4.75 3.65
C ALA A 73 16.87 3.52 4.53
N HIS A 74 17.65 2.58 4.00
CA HIS A 74 18.01 1.33 4.69
C HIS A 74 16.80 0.49 5.11
N ARG A 75 15.83 0.32 4.21
CA ARG A 75 14.59 -0.43 4.44
C ARG A 75 13.74 0.18 5.55
N TYR A 76 13.50 1.48 5.46
CA TYR A 76 12.77 2.29 6.42
C TYR A 76 11.41 1.69 6.86
N LEU A 77 10.71 0.96 5.99
CA LEU A 77 9.41 0.37 6.32
C LEU A 77 9.46 -0.80 7.29
N ILE A 78 10.60 -1.47 7.48
CA ILE A 78 10.67 -2.73 8.24
C ILE A 78 10.18 -2.57 9.70
N PRO A 79 10.60 -1.56 10.48
CA PRO A 79 10.09 -1.38 11.84
C PRO A 79 8.58 -1.11 11.90
N HIS A 80 8.02 -0.41 10.90
CA HIS A 80 6.58 -0.14 10.81
C HIS A 80 5.80 -1.41 10.49
N GLU A 81 6.29 -2.22 9.55
CA GLU A 81 5.72 -3.54 9.22
C GLU A 81 5.71 -4.44 10.47
N GLN A 82 6.85 -4.54 11.18
CA GLN A 82 6.98 -5.38 12.37
C GLN A 82 5.97 -4.99 13.46
N ARG A 83 5.85 -3.69 13.75
CA ARG A 83 4.87 -3.17 14.72
C ARG A 83 3.45 -3.47 14.27
N PHE A 84 3.12 -3.24 13.01
CA PHE A 84 1.80 -3.55 12.46
C PHE A 84 1.45 -5.04 12.63
N VAL A 85 2.35 -5.94 12.22
CA VAL A 85 2.17 -7.39 12.37
C VAL A 85 2.00 -7.78 13.83
N GLU A 86 2.78 -7.21 14.74
CA GLU A 86 2.65 -7.47 16.17
C GLU A 86 1.25 -7.07 16.70
N GLN A 87 0.75 -5.88 16.32
CA GLN A 87 -0.57 -5.41 16.75
C GLN A 87 -1.71 -6.25 16.16
N VAL A 88 -1.58 -6.71 14.91
CA VAL A 88 -2.52 -7.65 14.30
C VAL A 88 -2.56 -8.97 15.08
N LYS A 89 -1.38 -9.53 15.40
CA LYS A 89 -1.27 -10.79 16.16
C LYS A 89 -1.84 -10.67 17.57
N LYS A 90 -1.76 -9.50 18.19
CA LYS A 90 -2.38 -9.18 19.49
C LYS A 90 -3.90 -8.97 19.42
N GLY A 91 -4.47 -8.89 18.21
CA GLY A 91 -5.90 -8.60 18.01
C GLY A 91 -6.27 -7.11 18.13
N ASN A 92 -5.28 -6.21 18.20
CA ASN A 92 -5.51 -4.77 18.32
C ASN A 92 -5.86 -4.13 16.98
N ILE A 93 -5.49 -4.77 15.86
CA ILE A 93 -5.83 -4.35 14.51
C ILE A 93 -6.59 -5.51 13.85
N SER A 94 -7.83 -5.26 13.45
CA SER A 94 -8.59 -6.19 12.62
C SER A 94 -8.20 -6.01 11.15
N LEU A 95 -7.89 -7.11 10.47
CA LEU A 95 -7.69 -7.14 9.01
C LEU A 95 -8.91 -7.66 8.26
N VAL A 96 -10.02 -7.91 8.97
CA VAL A 96 -11.30 -8.21 8.33
C VAL A 96 -11.64 -7.06 7.37
N ASP A 97 -12.07 -7.45 6.17
CA ASP A 97 -12.38 -6.56 5.05
C ASP A 97 -11.22 -5.78 4.44
N LYS A 98 -10.00 -5.97 4.93
CA LYS A 98 -8.80 -5.35 4.35
C LYS A 98 -8.23 -6.18 3.21
N SER A 99 -7.70 -5.50 2.20
CA SER A 99 -6.96 -6.15 1.13
C SER A 99 -5.68 -5.43 0.71
N LEU A 100 -4.67 -6.21 0.33
CA LEU A 100 -3.43 -5.72 -0.27
C LEU A 100 -3.20 -6.38 -1.63
N TYR A 101 -3.05 -5.58 -2.69
CA TYR A 101 -2.74 -6.05 -4.03
C TYR A 101 -1.38 -5.52 -4.46
N LEU A 102 -0.40 -6.41 -4.57
CA LEU A 102 0.97 -6.09 -4.99
C LEU A 102 1.12 -6.36 -6.49
N LEU A 103 1.51 -5.34 -7.23
CA LEU A 103 1.78 -5.38 -8.67
C LEU A 103 3.26 -5.05 -8.89
N VAL A 104 3.99 -5.85 -9.62
CA VAL A 104 5.44 -5.68 -9.80
C VAL A 104 5.76 -5.78 -11.28
N ALA A 105 6.62 -4.90 -11.79
CA ALA A 105 7.09 -5.00 -13.17
C ALA A 105 8.18 -6.06 -13.27
N GLU A 106 8.18 -6.89 -14.30
CA GLU A 106 9.29 -7.82 -14.54
C GLU A 106 10.62 -7.11 -14.72
N GLY A 107 10.60 -5.93 -15.35
CA GLY A 107 11.75 -5.06 -15.56
C GLY A 107 12.22 -4.27 -14.33
N ASP A 108 11.57 -4.42 -13.16
CA ASP A 108 12.12 -3.91 -11.90
C ASP A 108 13.44 -4.60 -11.57
N ASP A 109 14.29 -3.90 -10.81
CA ASP A 109 15.55 -4.46 -10.31
C ASP A 109 15.33 -5.81 -9.60
N VAL A 110 16.21 -6.77 -9.84
CA VAL A 110 16.06 -8.15 -9.36
C VAL A 110 15.97 -8.18 -7.82
N GLN A 111 16.77 -7.37 -7.12
CA GLN A 111 16.76 -7.31 -5.67
C GLN A 111 15.46 -6.68 -5.16
N GLU A 112 14.96 -5.64 -5.83
CA GLU A 112 13.67 -5.05 -5.50
C GLU A 112 12.52 -6.05 -5.66
N ARG A 113 12.49 -6.80 -6.77
CA ARG A 113 11.47 -7.84 -7.00
C ARG A 113 11.51 -8.91 -5.91
N GLN A 114 12.69 -9.40 -5.55
CA GLN A 114 12.86 -10.37 -4.46
C GLN A 114 12.38 -9.80 -3.11
N ASP A 115 12.70 -8.55 -2.81
CA ASP A 115 12.24 -7.90 -1.57
C ASP A 115 10.70 -7.78 -1.52
N ILE A 116 10.06 -7.51 -2.66
CA ILE A 116 8.60 -7.43 -2.78
C ILE A 116 7.95 -8.83 -2.72
N GLU A 117 8.56 -9.85 -3.31
CA GLU A 117 8.11 -11.25 -3.18
C GLU A 117 8.15 -11.71 -1.72
N LEU A 118 9.24 -11.43 -1.01
CA LEU A 118 9.35 -11.72 0.43
C LEU A 118 8.31 -10.95 1.25
N LEU A 119 8.01 -9.70 0.87
CA LEU A 119 6.91 -8.95 1.49
C LEU A 119 5.56 -9.63 1.21
N ALA A 120 5.31 -10.08 -0.01
CA ALA A 120 4.08 -10.76 -0.38
C ALA A 120 3.85 -12.02 0.46
N ASP A 121 4.89 -12.82 0.70
CA ASP A 121 4.82 -14.00 1.57
C ASP A 121 4.46 -13.64 3.01
N ARG A 122 5.09 -12.61 3.58
CA ARG A 122 4.79 -12.12 4.93
C ARG A 122 3.36 -11.61 5.05
N MET A 123 2.87 -10.89 4.03
CA MET A 123 1.49 -10.39 4.00
C MET A 123 0.48 -11.52 3.80
N LYS A 124 0.81 -12.54 3.00
CA LYS A 124 -0.03 -13.74 2.84
C LYS A 124 -0.23 -14.50 4.15
N ALA A 125 0.79 -14.55 5.01
CA ALA A 125 0.66 -15.14 6.34
C ALA A 125 -0.38 -14.43 7.23
N LEU A 126 -0.69 -13.15 6.96
CA LEU A 126 -1.73 -12.41 7.69
C LEU A 126 -3.15 -12.77 7.25
N SER A 127 -3.33 -13.66 6.27
CA SER A 127 -4.65 -14.22 5.92
C SER A 127 -5.29 -14.96 7.09
N ALA A 128 -4.49 -15.55 7.99
CA ALA A 128 -4.96 -16.12 9.25
C ALA A 128 -5.67 -15.09 10.17
N TYR A 129 -5.46 -13.80 9.92
CA TYR A 129 -6.06 -12.67 10.65
C TYR A 129 -7.06 -11.88 9.79
N GLY A 130 -7.43 -12.41 8.61
CA GLY A 130 -8.46 -11.84 7.74
C GLY A 130 -7.95 -11.01 6.55
N LEU A 131 -6.63 -10.77 6.43
CA LEU A 131 -6.10 -10.03 5.29
C LEU A 131 -6.27 -10.82 3.99
N ARG A 132 -6.90 -10.20 3.00
CA ARG A 132 -6.88 -10.72 1.64
C ARG A 132 -5.69 -10.11 0.90
N SER A 133 -4.71 -10.89 0.51
CA SER A 133 -3.56 -10.40 -0.26
C SER A 133 -3.35 -11.16 -1.55
N ALA A 134 -2.79 -10.49 -2.56
CA ALA A 134 -2.32 -11.13 -3.77
C ALA A 134 -1.13 -10.37 -4.35
N TYR A 135 -0.31 -11.11 -5.09
CA TYR A 135 0.89 -10.65 -5.78
C TYR A 135 0.74 -10.97 -7.26
N TYR A 136 1.17 -10.05 -8.11
CA TYR A 136 1.12 -10.20 -9.55
C TYR A 136 2.38 -9.59 -10.18
N LEU A 137 3.13 -10.43 -10.91
CA LEU A 137 4.22 -10.00 -11.77
C LEU A 137 3.64 -9.65 -13.14
N GLN A 138 3.94 -8.45 -13.61
CA GLN A 138 3.55 -7.97 -14.93
C GLN A 138 4.75 -8.12 -15.88
N GLU A 139 4.64 -9.13 -16.74
CA GLU A 139 5.60 -9.45 -17.81
C GLU A 139 5.69 -8.31 -18.83
N ASP A 140 6.86 -8.18 -19.47
CA ASP A 140 7.15 -7.23 -20.55
C ASP A 140 6.96 -5.74 -20.19
N GLU A 141 6.94 -5.41 -18.90
CA GLU A 141 6.84 -4.04 -18.39
C GLU A 141 8.07 -3.66 -17.57
N ASP A 142 8.41 -2.38 -17.58
CA ASP A 142 9.43 -1.79 -16.70
C ASP A 142 8.78 -0.92 -15.61
N HIS A 143 9.61 -0.45 -14.68
CA HIS A 143 9.16 0.36 -13.54
C HIS A 143 8.28 1.55 -13.96
N MET A 144 8.64 2.22 -15.05
CA MET A 144 8.01 3.47 -15.50
C MET A 144 6.77 3.23 -16.35
N SER A 145 6.74 2.15 -17.15
CA SER A 145 5.59 1.79 -17.98
C SER A 145 4.46 1.19 -17.16
N LEU A 146 4.79 0.44 -16.09
CA LEU A 146 3.86 -0.28 -15.25
C LEU A 146 2.61 0.52 -14.84
N PRO A 147 2.70 1.73 -14.22
CA PRO A 147 1.51 2.45 -13.74
C PRO A 147 0.50 2.78 -14.84
N VAL A 148 0.93 2.89 -16.10
CA VAL A 148 0.05 3.12 -17.25
C VAL A 148 -0.64 1.82 -17.66
N THR A 149 0.11 0.74 -17.73
CA THR A 149 -0.35 -0.54 -18.29
C THR A 149 -1.24 -1.32 -17.32
N ILE A 150 -1.01 -1.18 -16.00
CA ILE A 150 -1.85 -1.82 -14.97
C ILE A 150 -3.11 -1.04 -14.61
N SER A 151 -3.36 0.12 -15.21
CA SER A 151 -4.50 1.00 -14.86
C SER A 151 -5.84 0.25 -14.80
N HIS A 152 -6.08 -0.65 -15.75
CA HIS A 152 -7.27 -1.50 -15.77
C HIS A 152 -7.37 -2.47 -14.57
N ARG A 153 -6.24 -3.00 -14.09
CA ARG A 153 -6.17 -3.86 -12.89
C ARG A 153 -6.40 -3.04 -11.63
N VAL A 154 -5.79 -1.86 -11.54
CA VAL A 154 -5.96 -0.92 -10.42
C VAL A 154 -7.44 -0.54 -10.28
N LEU A 155 -8.08 -0.11 -11.36
CA LEU A 155 -9.50 0.26 -11.34
C LEU A 155 -10.39 -0.94 -10.97
N ARG A 156 -10.12 -2.12 -11.55
CA ARG A 156 -10.87 -3.35 -11.21
C ARG A 156 -10.77 -3.65 -9.71
N GLN A 157 -9.58 -3.58 -9.14
CA GLN A 157 -9.36 -3.86 -7.73
C GLN A 157 -9.93 -2.77 -6.82
N ALA A 158 -9.85 -1.50 -7.24
CA ALA A 158 -10.38 -0.38 -6.47
C ALA A 158 -11.91 -0.41 -6.36
N PHE A 159 -12.61 -0.81 -7.42
CA PHE A 159 -14.08 -0.85 -7.44
C PHE A 159 -14.66 -2.21 -7.07
N ASN A 160 -13.94 -3.30 -7.31
CA ASN A 160 -14.40 -4.65 -7.02
C ASN A 160 -13.25 -5.50 -6.47
N PRO A 161 -12.89 -5.30 -5.18
CA PRO A 161 -11.80 -6.00 -4.51
C PRO A 161 -12.19 -7.45 -4.18
N ARG A 162 -12.51 -8.22 -5.22
CA ARG A 162 -12.68 -9.67 -5.16
C ARG A 162 -11.32 -10.28 -5.45
N LEU A 163 -10.56 -10.49 -4.38
CA LEU A 163 -9.42 -11.39 -4.43
C LEU A 163 -10.00 -12.80 -4.48
N ARG A 164 -9.94 -13.42 -5.65
CA ARG A 164 -10.19 -14.85 -5.79
C ARG A 164 -8.97 -15.62 -5.31
#